data_AF-A0A485NIN5-F1
#
_entry.id   AF-A0A485NIN5-F1
#
_cell.length_a   1.000
_cell.length_b   1.000
_cell.length_c   1.000
_cell.angle_alpha   90.00
_cell.angle_beta   90.00
_cell.angle_gamma   90.00
#
_symmetry.space_group_name_H-M   'P 1'
#
loop_
_entity.id
_entity.type
_entity.pdbx_description
1 polymer ?
#
loop_
_entity_poly.entity_id
_entity_poly.type
_entity_poly.pdbx_seq_one_letter_code
_entity_poly.pdbx_strand_id
1 'polypeptide(L)' 'METNENENTTIQILWDAAKVVLRGKYIAIQAYLKKQEKSQIQNLTAHLQETEAEQQRHPKPSRRTEIIKIRAEI' A
#
# COMPACT_ATOMS: atom_id res chain seq x y z
N MET A 1 -24.82 -38.11 -29.54
CA MET A 1 -24.41 -37.52 -28.24
C MET A 1 -24.41 -36.02 -28.43
N GLU A 2 -25.54 -35.37 -28.15
CA GLU A 2 -25.61 -33.90 -28.14
C GLU A 2 -25.00 -33.46 -26.82
N THR A 3 -23.71 -33.18 -26.84
CA THR A 3 -22.99 -32.71 -25.65
C THR A 3 -23.35 -31.26 -25.39
N ASN A 4 -23.92 -31.04 -24.21
CA ASN A 4 -24.34 -29.80 -23.58
C ASN A 4 -23.35 -28.61 -23.68
N GLU A 5 -23.21 -28.02 -24.86
CA GLU A 5 -22.40 -26.81 -25.08
C GLU A 5 -22.87 -25.63 -24.23
N ASN A 6 -24.18 -25.51 -24.00
CA ASN A 6 -24.80 -24.43 -23.22
C ASN A 6 -24.33 -24.42 -21.75
N GLU A 7 -24.27 -25.57 -21.09
CA GLU A 7 -23.84 -25.66 -19.69
C GLU A 7 -22.35 -25.36 -19.54
N ASN A 8 -21.52 -25.79 -20.50
CA ASN A 8 -20.10 -25.44 -20.55
C ASN A 8 -19.91 -23.92 -20.74
N THR A 9 -20.67 -23.28 -21.63
CA THR A 9 -20.68 -21.81 -21.79
C THR A 9 -21.10 -21.11 -20.49
N THR A 10 -22.10 -21.65 -19.79
CA THR A 10 -22.60 -21.08 -18.53
C THR A 10 -21.55 -21.16 -17.40
N ILE A 11 -20.86 -22.29 -17.28
CA ILE A 11 -19.78 -22.49 -16.30
C ILE A 11 -18.60 -21.56 -16.60
N GLN A 12 -18.25 -21.40 -17.88
CA GLN A 12 -17.18 -20.48 -18.30
C GLN A 12 -17.50 -19.03 -17.96
N ILE A 13 -18.73 -18.57 -18.25
CA ILE A 13 -19.19 -17.22 -17.91
C ILE A 13 -19.12 -17.00 -16.40
N LEU A 14 -19.54 -17.97 -15.59
CA LEU A 14 -19.47 -17.86 -14.14
C LEU A 14 -18.02 -17.77 -13.64
N TRP A 15 -17.11 -18.57 -14.19
CA TRP A 15 -15.70 -18.53 -13.86
C TRP A 15 -15.04 -17.21 -14.28
N ASP A 16 -15.37 -16.68 -15.46
CA ASP A 16 -14.88 -15.39 -15.93
C ASP A 16 -15.39 -14.25 -15.04
N ALA A 17 -16.67 -14.25 -14.68
CA ALA A 17 -17.25 -13.30 -13.74
C ALA A 17 -16.56 -13.36 -12.37
N ALA A 18 -16.33 -14.57 -11.84
CA ALA A 18 -15.62 -14.76 -10.58
C ALA A 18 -14.19 -14.20 -10.64
N LYS A 19 -13.44 -14.45 -11.73
CA LYS A 19 -12.10 -13.89 -11.95
C LYS A 19 -12.11 -12.36 -11.97
N VAL A 20 -13.08 -11.74 -12.66
CA VAL A 20 -13.20 -10.27 -12.73
C VAL A 20 -13.45 -9.68 -11.34
N VAL A 21 -14.35 -10.28 -10.56
CA VAL A 21 -14.64 -9.83 -9.18
C VAL A 21 -13.41 -9.92 -8.29
N LEU A 22 -12.70 -11.07 -8.34
CA LEU A 22 -11.47 -11.26 -7.55
C LEU A 22 -10.39 -10.27 -7.94
N ARG A 23 -10.19 -10.03 -9.25
CA ARG A 23 -9.24 -9.02 -9.75
C ARG A 23 -9.60 -7.62 -9.27
N GLY A 24 -10.87 -7.24 -9.32
CA GLY A 24 -11.34 -5.95 -8.82
C GLY A 24 -11.02 -5.75 -7.33
N LYS A 25 -11.30 -6.76 -6.50
CA LYS A 25 -10.98 -6.73 -5.05
C LYS A 25 -9.47 -6.65 -4.81
N TYR A 26 -8.67 -7.43 -5.53
CA TYR A 26 -7.22 -7.41 -5.42
C TYR A 26 -6.67 -6.01 -5.74
N ILE A 27 -7.10 -5.39 -6.85
CA ILE A 27 -6.67 -4.04 -7.23
C ILE A 27 -7.08 -3.01 -6.16
N ALA A 28 -8.29 -3.10 -5.62
CA ALA A 28 -8.75 -2.18 -4.57
C ALA A 28 -7.88 -2.27 -3.31
N ILE A 29 -7.55 -3.49 -2.86
CA ILE A 29 -6.68 -3.71 -1.70
C ILE A 29 -5.27 -3.17 -1.98
N GLN A 30 -4.71 -3.46 -3.15
CA GLN A 30 -3.38 -2.98 -3.53
C GLN A 30 -3.33 -1.45 -3.61
N ALA A 31 -4.36 -0.82 -4.17
CA ALA A 31 -4.47 0.64 -4.23
C ALA A 31 -4.56 1.27 -2.83
N TYR A 32 -5.32 0.65 -1.93
CA TYR A 32 -5.43 1.08 -0.55
C TYR A 32 -4.08 0.97 0.19
N LEU A 33 -3.41 -0.18 0.11
CA LEU A 33 -2.10 -0.39 0.74
C LEU A 33 -1.06 0.60 0.22
N LYS A 34 -0.97 0.76 -1.10
CA LYS A 34 -0.04 1.74 -1.71
C LYS A 34 -0.30 3.17 -1.26
N LYS A 35 -1.58 3.55 -1.09
CA LYS A 35 -1.96 4.86 -0.55
C LYS A 35 -1.54 4.99 0.92
N GLN A 36 -1.75 3.95 1.72
CA GLN A 36 -1.37 3.92 3.13
C GLN A 36 0.15 4.01 3.31
N GLU A 37 0.92 3.19 2.59
CA GLU A 37 2.39 3.22 2.59
C GLU A 37 2.91 4.60 2.19
N LYS A 38 2.37 5.19 1.11
CA LYS A 38 2.75 6.54 0.69
C LYS A 38 2.45 7.56 1.78
N SER A 39 1.28 7.48 2.42
CA SER A 39 0.91 8.39 3.51
C SER A 39 1.82 8.24 4.72
N GLN A 40 2.24 7.02 5.07
CA GLN A 40 3.17 6.75 6.16
C GLN A 40 4.55 7.33 5.85
N ILE A 41 5.10 7.07 4.66
CA ILE A 41 6.39 7.64 4.23
C ILE A 41 6.34 9.17 4.22
N GLN A 42 5.25 9.77 3.74
CA GLN A 42 5.08 11.23 3.75
C GLN A 42 5.06 11.80 5.16
N ASN A 43 4.37 11.14 6.09
CA ASN A 43 4.33 11.56 7.49
C ASN A 43 5.71 11.45 8.15
N LEU A 44 6.42 10.33 7.98
CA LEU A 44 7.78 10.15 8.51
C LEU A 44 8.76 11.15 7.91
N THR A 45 8.65 11.46 6.62
CA THR A 45 9.48 12.46 5.95
C THR A 45 9.24 13.86 6.51
N ALA A 46 7.97 14.24 6.74
CA ALA A 46 7.64 15.52 7.36
C ALA A 46 8.18 15.62 8.79
N HIS A 47 8.01 14.56 9.59
CA HIS A 47 8.54 14.48 10.95
C HIS A 47 10.08 14.56 10.98
N LEU A 48 10.74 13.91 10.04
CA LEU A 48 12.20 13.98 9.87
C LEU A 48 12.66 15.41 9.59
N GLN A 49 12.02 16.10 8.64
CA GLN A 49 12.35 17.48 8.27
C GLN A 49 12.18 18.45 9.45
N GLU A 50 11.09 18.33 10.20
CA GLU A 50 10.84 19.13 11.39
C GLU A 50 11.93 18.90 12.45
N THR A 51 12.22 17.62 12.72
CA THR A 51 13.23 17.23 13.71
C THR A 51 14.64 17.70 13.32
N GLU A 52 14.98 17.65 12.02
CA GLU A 52 16.25 18.15 11.50
C GLU A 52 16.35 19.68 11.61
N ALA A 53 15.29 20.41 11.28
CA ALA A 53 15.25 21.88 11.42
C ALA A 53 15.36 22.33 12.88
N GLU A 54 14.70 21.61 13.79
CA GLU A 54 14.78 21.86 15.22
C GLU A 54 16.18 21.50 15.77
N GLN A 55 16.81 20.45 15.23
CA GLN A 55 18.17 20.07 15.59
C GLN A 55 19.22 21.08 15.15
N GLN A 56 19.03 21.73 13.99
CA GLN A 56 19.90 22.81 13.52
C GLN A 56 19.79 24.05 14.42
N ARG A 57 18.56 24.42 14.81
CA ARG A 57 18.31 25.58 15.69
C ARG A 57 18.79 25.33 17.12
N HIS A 58 18.53 24.14 17.66
CA HIS A 58 18.86 23.76 19.03
C HIS A 58 19.43 22.34 19.06
N PRO A 59 20.76 22.20 18.94
CA PRO A 59 21.39 20.89 18.94
C PRO A 59 21.19 20.13 20.27
N LYS A 60 20.59 18.94 20.19
CA LYS A 60 20.40 18.00 21.32
C LYS A 60 20.81 16.57 20.92
N PRO A 61 21.62 15.87 21.73
CA PRO A 61 22.03 14.50 21.44
C PRO A 61 20.86 13.51 21.27
N SER A 62 19.79 13.65 22.05
CA SER A 62 18.61 12.78 21.96
C SER A 62 17.92 12.85 20.58
N ARG A 63 17.84 14.04 19.97
CA ARG A 63 17.26 14.25 18.64
C ARG A 63 18.08 13.60 17.53
N ARG A 64 19.42 13.53 17.67
CA ARG A 64 20.27 12.79 16.72
C ARG A 64 19.87 11.31 16.68
N THR A 65 19.61 10.72 17.85
CA THR A 65 19.15 9.33 17.94
C THR A 65 17.77 9.15 17.32
N GLU A 66 16.86 10.10 17.53
CA GLU A 66 15.52 10.09 16.92
C GLU A 66 15.57 10.19 15.39
N ILE A 67 16.36 11.13 14.84
CA ILE A 67 16.61 11.26 13.39
C ILE A 67 17.12 9.95 12.79
N ILE A 68 18.05 9.26 13.47
CA ILE A 68 18.58 7.97 13.00
C ILE A 68 17.47 6.90 13.00
N LYS A 69 16.60 6.87 14.00
CA LYS A 69 15.48 5.93 14.06
C LYS A 69 14.48 6.17 12.92
N ILE A 70 14.06 7.42 12.71
CA ILE A 70 13.11 7.77 11.64
C ILE A 70 13.69 7.41 10.27
N ARG A 71 14.99 7.67 10.04
CA ARG A 71 15.67 7.29 8.79
C ARG A 71 15.79 5.79 8.56
N ALA A 72 15.70 4.97 9.62
CA ALA A 72 15.68 3.51 9.51
C ALA A 72 14.28 2.94 9.28
N GLU A 73 13.22 3.73 9.57
CA GLU A 73 11.82 3.36 9.36
C GLU A 73 11.28 3.77 7.98
N ILE A 74 11.99 4.65 7.25
CA ILE A 74 11.72 5.05 5.86
C ILE A 74 12.39 4.06 4.90
#